data_AF-A0A519K8V7-F1
#
_entry.id   AF-A0A519K8V7-F1
#
_cell.length_a   1.000
_cell.length_b   1.000
_cell.length_c   1.000
_cell.angle_alpha   90.00
_cell.angle_beta   90.00
_cell.angle_gamma   90.00
#
_symmetry.space_group_name_H-M   'P 1'
#
loop_
_entity.id
_entity.type
_entity.pdbx_description
1 polymer ?
#
loop_
_entity_poly.entity_id
_entity_poly.type
_entity_poly.pdbx_seq_one_letter_code
_entity_poly.pdbx_strand_id
1 'polypeptide(L)'
;MRAPKLKFSFKYFAITLLLFATETLIALFVHDDFVRPYLGDVLVVILIYCFLKSFVAIRTSYAVIFVLLFSFLIEYLQSINFVSVIGLQDSKLANTILGNSFAYEDLLAYLSGALIIAVAEKFSIKFKLKINLLVSTFSTKSVFFILMLALLQFSCNSKEERPEPVKANPTTEQIFDRQKWQTKNGDDYPYRSRMLDDLVKHRKLHGLNKSQILKMLGKPDRIDNNYLFYEIEQQRITIMPLHTKTMVIKLDKNGITEWVKIHE
;
A
#
# COMPACT_ATOMS: atom_id res chain seq x y z
N MET A 1 -35.20 17.66 -15.01
CA MET A 1 -33.92 17.06 -14.56
C MET A 1 -32.84 18.11 -14.63
N ARG A 2 -31.95 18.23 -13.64
CA ARG A 2 -30.80 19.16 -13.71
C ARG A 2 -29.74 18.55 -14.63
N ALA A 3 -29.25 19.30 -15.62
CA ALA A 3 -28.25 18.80 -16.56
C ALA A 3 -26.98 18.32 -15.81
N PRO A 4 -26.36 17.20 -16.25
CA PRO A 4 -25.10 16.75 -15.67
C PRO A 4 -24.03 17.83 -15.88
N LYS A 5 -23.36 18.22 -14.80
CA LYS A 5 -22.24 19.14 -14.86
C LYS A 5 -20.94 18.34 -14.86
N LEU A 6 -20.00 18.73 -15.72
CA LEU A 6 -18.66 18.17 -15.68
C LEU A 6 -17.98 18.61 -14.37
N LYS A 7 -17.37 17.64 -13.69
CA LYS A 7 -16.65 17.82 -12.44
C LYS A 7 -15.58 16.75 -12.35
N PHE A 8 -14.34 17.14 -12.06
CA PHE A 8 -13.30 16.18 -11.74
C PHE A 8 -13.29 15.82 -10.24
N SER A 9 -13.31 14.53 -9.92
CA SER A 9 -13.20 14.03 -8.55
C SER A 9 -12.03 13.04 -8.43
N PHE A 10 -10.90 13.54 -7.94
CA PHE A 10 -9.67 12.77 -7.77
C PHE A 10 -9.87 11.46 -7.00
N LYS A 11 -10.75 11.44 -5.99
CA LYS A 11 -11.06 10.24 -5.20
C LYS A 11 -11.63 9.11 -6.06
N TYR A 12 -12.62 9.41 -6.90
CA TYR A 12 -13.23 8.40 -7.78
C TYR A 12 -12.27 7.99 -8.89
N PHE A 13 -11.48 8.94 -9.40
CA PHE A 13 -10.46 8.67 -10.42
C PHE A 13 -9.37 7.71 -9.91
N ALA A 14 -8.86 7.93 -8.70
CA ALA A 14 -7.88 7.04 -8.09
C ALA A 14 -8.42 5.63 -7.86
N ILE A 15 -9.69 5.51 -7.43
CA ILE A 15 -10.36 4.21 -7.29
C ILE A 15 -10.49 3.51 -8.65
N THR A 16 -10.88 4.24 -9.70
CA THR A 16 -10.95 3.68 -11.06
C THR A 16 -9.60 3.14 -11.51
N LEU A 17 -8.50 3.88 -11.30
CA LEU A 17 -7.16 3.43 -11.68
C LEU A 17 -6.75 2.17 -10.92
N LEU A 18 -7.06 2.11 -9.62
CA LEU A 18 -6.81 0.93 -8.80
C LEU A 18 -7.60 -0.27 -9.31
N LEU A 19 -8.90 -0.11 -9.54
CA LEU A 19 -9.75 -1.19 -10.07
C LEU A 19 -9.26 -1.66 -11.44
N PHE A 20 -8.90 -0.76 -12.35
CA PHE A 20 -8.37 -1.10 -13.66
C PHE A 20 -7.06 -1.88 -13.56
N ALA A 21 -6.16 -1.48 -12.66
CA ALA A 21 -4.93 -2.23 -12.40
C ALA A 21 -5.24 -3.62 -11.84
N THR A 22 -6.18 -3.74 -10.89
CA THR A 22 -6.61 -5.04 -10.35
C THR A 22 -7.19 -5.94 -11.44
N GLU A 23 -8.10 -5.43 -12.28
CA GLU A 23 -8.65 -6.15 -13.43
C GLU A 23 -7.56 -6.65 -14.37
N THR A 24 -6.59 -5.77 -14.69
CA THR A 24 -5.46 -6.12 -15.55
C THR A 24 -4.60 -7.22 -14.93
N LEU A 25 -4.34 -7.15 -13.62
CA LEU A 25 -3.60 -8.19 -12.91
C LEU A 25 -4.35 -9.51 -12.89
N ILE A 26 -5.67 -9.49 -12.66
CA ILE A 26 -6.51 -10.70 -12.73
C ILE A 26 -6.43 -11.29 -14.13
N ALA A 27 -6.60 -10.47 -15.18
CA ALA A 27 -6.57 -10.93 -16.56
C ALA A 27 -5.21 -11.51 -17.00
N LEU A 28 -4.10 -11.04 -16.42
CA LEU A 28 -2.75 -11.50 -16.76
C LEU A 28 -2.26 -12.68 -15.92
N PHE A 29 -2.64 -12.75 -14.63
CA PHE A 29 -2.09 -13.73 -13.69
C PHE A 29 -3.07 -14.83 -13.30
N VAL A 30 -4.38 -14.56 -13.34
CA VAL A 30 -5.41 -15.51 -12.92
C VAL A 30 -6.01 -16.21 -14.14
N HIS A 31 -5.77 -17.51 -14.24
CA HIS A 31 -6.19 -18.36 -15.36
C HIS A 31 -7.32 -19.33 -14.95
N ASP A 32 -8.22 -18.87 -14.08
CA ASP A 32 -9.34 -19.67 -13.57
C ASP A 32 -10.64 -19.36 -14.31
N ASP A 33 -11.46 -20.38 -14.55
CA ASP A 33 -12.75 -20.29 -15.27
C ASP A 33 -13.87 -19.57 -14.48
N PHE A 34 -13.62 -19.20 -13.21
CA PHE A 34 -14.62 -18.56 -12.35
C PHE A 34 -14.27 -17.10 -12.05
N VAL A 35 -13.06 -16.85 -11.58
CA VAL A 35 -12.65 -15.49 -11.17
C VAL A 35 -12.62 -14.55 -12.37
N ARG A 36 -12.06 -15.02 -13.48
CA ARG A 36 -11.86 -14.19 -14.67
C ARG A 36 -13.17 -13.72 -15.31
N PRO A 37 -14.17 -14.59 -15.59
CA PRO A 37 -15.44 -14.13 -16.15
C PRO A 37 -16.31 -13.45 -15.09
N TYR A 38 -16.67 -14.14 -14.00
CA TYR A 38 -17.71 -13.62 -13.11
C TYR A 38 -17.24 -12.47 -12.22
N LEU A 39 -16.08 -12.59 -11.57
CA LEU A 39 -15.60 -11.52 -10.68
C LEU A 39 -15.16 -10.29 -11.48
N GLY A 40 -14.54 -10.51 -12.65
CA GLY A 40 -14.19 -9.45 -13.59
C GLY A 40 -15.40 -8.61 -13.98
N ASP A 41 -16.50 -9.23 -14.40
CA ASP A 41 -17.70 -8.51 -14.83
C ASP A 41 -18.34 -7.66 -13.72
N VAL A 42 -18.33 -8.16 -12.48
CA VAL A 42 -18.75 -7.38 -11.30
C VAL A 42 -17.87 -6.14 -11.13
N LEU A 43 -16.55 -6.31 -11.23
CA LEU A 43 -15.58 -5.25 -11.03
C LEU A 43 -15.62 -4.22 -12.17
N VAL A 44 -15.85 -4.64 -13.42
CA VAL A 44 -16.04 -3.75 -14.58
C VAL A 44 -17.23 -2.81 -14.36
N VAL A 45 -18.36 -3.30 -13.85
CA VAL A 45 -19.52 -2.44 -13.53
C VAL A 45 -19.16 -1.38 -12.48
N ILE A 46 -18.42 -1.76 -11.44
CA ILE A 46 -17.94 -0.82 -10.41
C ILE A 46 -16.95 0.18 -11.01
N LEU A 47 -16.05 -0.28 -11.88
CA LEU A 47 -15.06 0.54 -12.57
C LEU A 47 -15.72 1.61 -13.43
N ILE A 48 -16.69 1.25 -14.29
CA ILE A 48 -17.43 2.19 -15.15
C ILE A 48 -18.18 3.20 -14.29
N TYR A 49 -18.82 2.76 -13.20
CA TYR A 49 -19.50 3.67 -12.26
C TYR A 49 -18.53 4.70 -11.65
N CYS A 50 -17.38 4.25 -11.15
CA CYS A 50 -16.36 5.13 -10.57
C CYS A 50 -15.79 6.07 -11.64
N PHE A 51 -15.55 5.58 -12.85
CA PHE A 51 -15.07 6.38 -13.97
C PHE A 51 -16.06 7.49 -14.31
N LEU A 52 -17.35 7.17 -14.44
CA LEU A 52 -18.40 8.15 -14.71
C LEU A 52 -18.48 9.22 -13.61
N LYS A 53 -18.45 8.80 -12.34
CA LYS A 53 -18.46 9.70 -11.17
C LYS A 53 -17.20 10.56 -11.06
N SER A 54 -16.10 10.14 -11.69
CA SER A 54 -14.86 10.91 -11.67
C SER A 54 -14.91 12.15 -12.56
N PHE A 55 -15.73 12.17 -13.61
CA PHE A 55 -15.86 13.30 -14.54
C PHE A 55 -17.23 13.99 -14.53
N VAL A 56 -18.28 13.32 -14.01
CA VAL A 56 -19.66 13.81 -14.10
C VAL A 56 -20.30 13.89 -12.72
N ALA A 57 -20.80 15.08 -12.38
CA ALA A 57 -21.60 15.30 -11.18
C ALA A 57 -23.05 14.81 -11.40
N ILE A 58 -23.24 13.49 -11.37
CA ILE A 58 -24.54 12.83 -11.49
C ILE A 58 -24.99 12.22 -10.15
N ARG A 59 -26.31 12.14 -9.95
CA ARG A 59 -26.91 11.46 -8.79
C ARG A 59 -26.63 9.95 -8.89
N THR A 60 -26.31 9.33 -7.75
CA THR A 60 -25.87 7.93 -7.69
C THR A 60 -26.86 6.96 -8.32
N SER A 61 -28.17 7.13 -8.10
CA SER A 61 -29.20 6.27 -8.71
C SER A 61 -29.16 6.28 -10.24
N TYR A 62 -29.03 7.45 -10.86
CA TYR A 62 -28.98 7.55 -12.32
C TYR A 62 -27.67 7.00 -12.89
N ALA A 63 -26.56 7.17 -12.17
CA ALA A 63 -25.30 6.55 -12.57
C ALA A 63 -25.37 5.01 -12.54
N VAL A 64 -25.93 4.43 -11.47
CA VAL A 64 -26.10 2.97 -11.37
C VAL A 64 -27.02 2.44 -12.47
N ILE A 65 -28.17 3.08 -12.70
CA ILE A 65 -29.09 2.70 -13.78
C ILE A 65 -28.42 2.81 -15.15
N PHE A 66 -27.67 3.89 -15.40
CA PHE A 66 -26.94 4.08 -16.65
C PHE A 66 -25.93 2.97 -16.87
N VAL A 67 -25.11 2.64 -15.88
CA VAL A 67 -24.10 1.58 -16.00
C VAL A 67 -24.76 0.22 -16.23
N LEU A 68 -25.84 -0.08 -15.53
CA LEU A 68 -26.56 -1.35 -15.71
C LEU A 68 -27.16 -1.49 -17.12
N LEU A 69 -27.81 -0.42 -17.62
CA LEU A 69 -28.33 -0.39 -18.99
C LEU A 69 -27.22 -0.47 -20.03
N PHE A 70 -26.08 0.18 -19.75
CA PHE A 70 -24.91 0.13 -20.62
C PHE A 70 -24.35 -1.29 -20.70
N SER A 71 -24.16 -1.99 -19.57
CA SER A 71 -23.71 -3.38 -19.56
C SER A 71 -24.68 -4.31 -20.29
N PHE A 72 -25.99 -4.19 -20.06
CA PHE A 72 -26.99 -4.97 -20.80
C PHE A 72 -27.01 -4.67 -22.30
N LEU A 73 -26.71 -3.43 -22.69
CA LEU A 73 -26.59 -3.08 -24.10
C LEU A 73 -25.37 -3.76 -24.73
N ILE A 74 -24.22 -3.79 -24.06
CA ILE A 74 -23.03 -4.50 -24.57
C ILE A 74 -23.32 -5.99 -24.74
N GLU A 75 -23.95 -6.59 -23.74
CA GLU A 75 -24.38 -8.00 -23.75
C GLU A 75 -25.35 -8.30 -24.89
N TYR A 76 -26.33 -7.41 -25.12
CA TYR A 76 -27.24 -7.51 -26.25
C TYR A 76 -26.51 -7.40 -27.59
N LEU A 77 -25.52 -6.50 -27.72
CA LEU A 77 -24.70 -6.39 -28.93
C LEU A 77 -23.88 -7.65 -29.19
N GLN A 78 -23.39 -8.32 -28.14
CA GLN A 78 -22.71 -9.62 -28.26
C GLN A 78 -23.69 -10.70 -28.75
N SER A 79 -24.93 -10.71 -28.27
CA SER A 79 -25.94 -11.71 -28.64
C SER A 79 -26.27 -11.74 -30.14
N ILE A 80 -26.19 -10.58 -30.81
CA ILE A 80 -26.40 -10.46 -32.27
C ILE A 80 -25.10 -10.60 -33.07
N ASN A 81 -23.99 -10.97 -32.43
CA ASN A 81 -22.65 -10.96 -33.00
C ASN A 81 -22.32 -9.62 -33.70
N PHE A 82 -22.56 -8.50 -33.03
CA PHE A 82 -22.41 -7.17 -33.65
C PHE A 82 -21.06 -6.96 -34.35
N VAL A 83 -19.98 -7.58 -33.85
CA VAL A 83 -18.63 -7.55 -34.47
C VAL A 83 -18.63 -8.10 -35.90
N SER A 84 -19.38 -9.16 -36.17
CA SER A 84 -19.51 -9.72 -37.52
C SER A 84 -20.43 -8.87 -38.40
N VAL A 85 -21.48 -8.28 -37.81
CA VAL A 85 -22.40 -7.38 -38.52
C VAL A 85 -21.68 -6.14 -39.07
N ILE A 86 -20.72 -5.59 -38.33
CA ILE A 86 -19.92 -4.44 -38.76
C ILE A 86 -18.67 -4.82 -39.57
N GLY A 87 -18.46 -6.11 -39.88
CA GLY A 87 -17.34 -6.59 -40.68
C GLY A 87 -15.97 -6.52 -40.00
N LEU A 88 -15.92 -6.41 -38.67
CA LEU A 88 -14.68 -6.32 -37.88
C LEU A 88 -14.21 -7.67 -37.31
N GLN A 89 -14.80 -8.78 -37.78
CA GLN A 89 -14.51 -10.14 -37.33
C GLN A 89 -13.04 -10.56 -37.48
N ASP A 90 -12.28 -9.96 -38.40
CA ASP A 90 -10.87 -10.30 -38.61
C ASP A 90 -9.93 -9.61 -37.59
N SER A 91 -10.43 -8.62 -36.86
CA SER A 91 -9.66 -7.92 -35.83
C SER A 91 -9.71 -8.69 -34.51
N LYS A 92 -8.57 -9.29 -34.13
CA LYS A 92 -8.40 -9.92 -32.81
C LYS A 92 -8.72 -8.96 -31.66
N LEU A 93 -8.36 -7.68 -31.82
CA LEU A 93 -8.67 -6.65 -30.82
C LEU A 93 -10.17 -6.39 -30.72
N ALA A 94 -10.89 -6.28 -31.84
CA ALA A 94 -12.33 -6.03 -31.82
C ALA A 94 -13.09 -7.19 -31.17
N ASN A 95 -12.75 -8.43 -31.53
CA ASN A 95 -13.35 -9.63 -30.91
C ASN A 95 -13.04 -9.74 -29.42
N THR A 96 -11.84 -9.32 -28.98
CA THR A 96 -11.45 -9.39 -27.57
C THR A 96 -12.14 -8.30 -26.73
N ILE A 97 -12.28 -7.08 -27.27
CA ILE A 97 -12.85 -5.94 -26.55
C ILE A 97 -14.38 -6.00 -26.51
N LEU A 98 -15.02 -6.32 -27.64
CA LEU A 98 -16.49 -6.35 -27.74
C LEU A 98 -17.08 -7.69 -27.31
N GLY A 99 -16.26 -8.75 -27.24
CA GLY A 99 -16.72 -10.10 -26.98
C GLY A 99 -17.52 -10.68 -28.16
N ASN A 100 -17.78 -11.98 -28.11
CA ASN A 100 -18.44 -12.70 -29.21
C ASN A 100 -19.45 -13.76 -28.74
N SER A 101 -19.75 -13.80 -27.45
CA SER A 101 -20.74 -14.71 -26.87
C SER A 101 -21.53 -13.98 -25.81
N PHE A 102 -22.81 -14.33 -25.75
CA PHE A 102 -23.74 -13.90 -24.72
C PHE A 102 -23.77 -14.93 -23.58
N ALA A 103 -23.79 -14.49 -22.33
CA ALA A 103 -23.97 -15.35 -21.16
C ALA A 103 -24.99 -14.77 -20.17
N TYR A 104 -25.91 -15.61 -19.69
CA TYR A 104 -26.95 -15.18 -18.74
C TYR A 104 -26.36 -14.87 -17.36
N GLU A 105 -25.25 -15.50 -17.03
CA GLU A 105 -24.49 -15.32 -15.81
C GLU A 105 -23.92 -13.89 -15.71
N ASP A 106 -23.56 -13.29 -16.84
CA ASP A 106 -23.00 -11.94 -16.90
C ASP A 106 -24.06 -10.90 -16.49
N LEU A 107 -25.33 -11.14 -16.83
CA LEU A 107 -26.44 -10.30 -16.33
C LEU A 107 -26.54 -10.32 -14.80
N LEU A 108 -26.35 -11.50 -14.18
CA LEU A 108 -26.35 -11.62 -12.72
C LEU A 108 -25.13 -10.94 -12.11
N ALA A 109 -23.97 -11.05 -12.74
CA ALA A 109 -22.76 -10.35 -12.35
C ALA A 109 -23.01 -8.83 -12.38
N TYR A 110 -23.58 -8.29 -13.46
CA TYR A 110 -23.88 -6.86 -13.58
C TYR A 110 -24.88 -6.37 -12.53
N LEU A 111 -25.93 -7.16 -12.26
CA LEU A 111 -26.89 -6.85 -11.19
C LEU A 111 -26.20 -6.85 -9.81
N SER A 112 -25.30 -7.78 -9.55
CA SER A 112 -24.55 -7.84 -8.30
C SER A 112 -23.61 -6.64 -8.13
N GLY A 113 -22.92 -6.22 -9.19
CA GLY A 113 -22.08 -5.01 -9.20
C GLY A 113 -22.90 -3.75 -8.93
N ALA A 114 -24.06 -3.62 -9.58
CA ALA A 114 -25.01 -2.53 -9.33
C ALA A 114 -25.52 -2.50 -7.89
N LEU A 115 -25.82 -3.67 -7.31
CA LEU A 115 -26.24 -3.81 -5.91
C LEU A 115 -25.12 -3.40 -4.95
N ILE A 116 -23.88 -3.85 -5.19
CA ILE A 116 -22.69 -3.48 -4.40
C ILE A 116 -22.53 -1.96 -4.38
N ILE A 117 -22.60 -1.29 -5.53
CA ILE A 117 -22.52 0.17 -5.63
C ILE A 117 -23.63 0.83 -4.80
N ALA A 118 -24.88 0.37 -4.96
CA ALA A 118 -26.02 0.94 -4.25
C ALA A 118 -25.89 0.82 -2.72
N VAL A 119 -25.39 -0.32 -2.23
CA VAL A 119 -25.14 -0.55 -0.79
C VAL A 119 -23.96 0.29 -0.30
N ALA A 120 -22.82 0.30 -1.02
CA ALA A 120 -21.62 1.03 -0.65
C ALA A 120 -21.87 2.54 -0.55
N GLU A 121 -22.63 3.09 -1.49
CA GLU A 121 -23.01 4.51 -1.49
C GLU A 121 -23.99 4.84 -0.36
N LYS A 122 -24.99 3.97 -0.09
CA LYS A 122 -25.88 4.14 1.07
C LYS A 122 -25.09 4.12 2.39
N PHE A 123 -24.14 3.21 2.52
CA PHE A 123 -23.29 3.11 3.71
C PHE A 123 -22.41 4.36 3.85
N SER A 124 -21.78 4.81 2.77
CA SER A 124 -20.99 6.05 2.74
C SER A 124 -21.80 7.29 3.10
N ILE A 125 -23.03 7.41 2.61
CA ILE A 125 -23.95 8.51 2.96
C ILE A 125 -24.35 8.43 4.43
N LYS A 126 -24.76 7.24 4.92
CA LYS A 126 -25.15 7.04 6.32
C LYS A 126 -23.99 7.31 7.28
N PHE A 127 -22.78 6.89 6.93
CA PHE A 127 -21.57 7.16 7.69
C PHE A 127 -21.24 8.65 7.72
N LYS A 128 -21.31 9.34 6.57
CA LYS A 128 -21.08 10.78 6.46
C LYS A 128 -22.14 11.59 7.23
N LEU A 129 -23.41 11.17 7.18
CA LEU A 129 -24.49 11.76 7.97
C LEU A 129 -24.29 11.51 9.48
N LYS A 130 -23.90 10.30 9.89
CA LYS A 130 -23.62 9.98 11.29
C LYS A 130 -22.43 10.78 11.84
N ILE A 131 -21.36 10.95 11.05
CA ILE A 131 -20.23 11.83 11.41
C ILE A 131 -20.69 13.28 11.48
N ASN A 132 -21.39 13.80 10.47
CA ASN A 132 -21.87 15.18 10.51
C ASN A 132 -22.80 15.42 11.70
N LEU A 133 -23.64 14.44 12.05
CA LEU A 133 -24.53 14.50 13.19
C LEU A 133 -23.74 14.47 14.51
N LEU A 134 -22.78 13.54 14.67
CA LEU A 134 -21.84 13.48 15.79
C LEU A 134 -21.01 14.76 15.94
N VAL A 135 -20.57 15.36 14.85
CA VAL A 135 -19.84 16.64 14.82
C VAL A 135 -20.79 17.80 15.15
N SER A 136 -22.07 17.72 14.76
CA SER A 136 -23.06 18.77 15.05
C SER A 136 -23.58 18.75 16.48
N THR A 137 -23.62 17.59 17.15
CA THR A 137 -23.89 17.49 18.60
C THR A 137 -22.69 17.87 19.44
N PHE A 138 -21.48 17.81 18.88
CA PHE A 138 -20.28 18.31 19.54
C PHE A 138 -20.14 19.81 19.27
N SER A 139 -20.84 20.60 20.09
CA SER A 139 -20.78 22.08 20.09
C SER A 139 -19.33 22.53 19.94
N THR A 140 -19.04 23.30 18.88
CA THR A 140 -17.71 23.83 18.56
C THR A 140 -17.12 24.66 19.70
N LYS A 141 -17.95 25.16 20.62
CA LYS A 141 -17.52 25.81 21.86
C LYS A 141 -16.96 24.82 22.89
N SER A 142 -17.50 23.61 22.99
CA SER A 142 -17.02 22.58 23.93
C SER A 142 -15.72 21.92 23.45
N VAL A 143 -15.51 21.73 22.14
CA VAL A 143 -14.20 21.27 21.62
C VAL A 143 -13.13 22.29 21.90
N PHE A 144 -13.40 23.57 21.62
CA PHE A 144 -12.44 24.65 21.86
C PHE A 144 -12.17 24.80 23.36
N PHE A 145 -13.18 24.67 24.22
CA PHE A 145 -13.01 24.71 25.67
C PHE A 145 -12.24 23.50 26.22
N ILE A 146 -12.47 22.30 25.68
CA ILE A 146 -11.70 21.09 26.01
C ILE A 146 -10.27 21.19 25.48
N LEU A 147 -10.04 21.75 24.29
CA LEU A 147 -8.72 21.98 23.72
C LEU A 147 -7.97 23.09 24.51
N MET A 148 -8.67 24.12 24.95
CA MET A 148 -8.11 25.22 25.75
C MET A 148 -7.82 24.80 27.20
N LEU A 149 -8.68 23.95 27.80
CA LEU A 149 -8.41 23.31 29.09
C LEU A 149 -7.30 22.27 28.99
N ALA A 150 -7.23 21.49 27.91
CA ALA A 150 -6.13 20.55 27.67
C ALA A 150 -4.80 21.27 27.46
N LEU A 151 -4.79 22.46 26.85
CA LEU A 151 -3.61 23.32 26.73
C LEU A 151 -3.21 23.98 28.06
N LEU A 152 -4.15 24.18 28.99
CA LEU A 152 -3.84 24.66 30.35
C LEU A 152 -3.36 23.55 31.30
N GLN A 153 -3.59 22.28 30.97
CA GLN A 153 -3.14 21.12 31.76
C GLN A 153 -1.73 20.62 31.37
N PHE A 154 -1.06 21.28 30.42
CA PHE A 154 0.28 20.88 29.95
C PHE A 154 1.42 21.80 30.43
N SER A 155 1.20 22.64 31.43
CA SER A 155 2.29 23.34 32.11
C SER A 155 2.66 22.61 33.41
N CYS A 156 3.81 21.93 33.39
CA CYS A 156 4.46 21.13 34.46
C CYS A 156 3.79 19.78 34.79
N ASN A 157 4.47 18.63 34.94
CA ASN A 157 5.90 18.33 35.01
C ASN A 157 6.07 16.80 34.92
N SER A 158 6.80 16.31 33.93
CA SER A 158 7.68 15.15 34.07
C SER A 158 8.56 15.07 32.82
N LYS A 159 9.84 15.42 33.01
CA LYS A 159 10.88 15.08 32.05
C LYS A 159 11.02 13.56 32.02
N GLU A 160 10.58 12.96 30.93
CA GLU A 160 11.08 11.67 30.51
C GLU A 160 11.55 11.83 29.07
N GLU A 161 12.87 12.03 28.94
CA GLU A 161 13.58 12.09 27.68
C GLU A 161 13.42 10.75 26.95
N ARG A 162 12.50 10.71 26.01
CA ARG A 162 12.53 9.73 24.92
C ARG A 162 13.64 10.20 23.97
N PRO A 163 14.73 9.45 23.74
CA PRO A 163 15.77 9.92 22.85
C PRO A 163 15.19 10.03 21.44
N GLU A 164 15.25 11.25 20.89
CA GLU A 164 15.00 11.48 19.47
C GLU A 164 15.89 10.55 18.61
N PRO A 165 15.46 10.18 17.40
CA PRO A 165 16.41 9.68 16.42
C PRO A 165 17.41 10.81 16.16
N VAL A 166 18.60 10.69 16.75
CA VAL A 166 19.67 11.67 16.63
C VAL A 166 20.00 11.80 15.15
N LYS A 167 19.50 12.88 14.54
CA LYS A 167 19.94 13.33 13.22
C LYS A 167 21.44 13.54 13.27
N ALA A 168 22.12 13.03 12.25
CA ALA A 168 23.56 13.03 12.10
C ALA A 168 24.17 14.40 12.41
N ASN A 169 24.94 14.47 13.49
CA ASN A 169 26.16 15.25 13.50
C ASN A 169 27.25 14.32 12.96
N PRO A 170 27.98 14.71 11.90
CA PRO A 170 29.10 13.90 11.43
C PRO A 170 30.18 13.93 12.51
N THR A 171 30.83 12.78 12.71
CA THR A 171 32.10 12.65 13.45
C THR A 171 31.99 12.77 14.98
N THR A 172 31.52 11.71 15.65
CA THR A 172 32.14 11.31 16.92
C THR A 172 32.36 9.81 16.86
N GLU A 173 33.54 9.40 16.43
CA GLU A 173 33.98 8.01 16.40
C GLU A 173 33.87 7.43 17.81
N GLN A 174 32.97 6.47 18.01
CA GLN A 174 32.76 5.83 19.30
C GLN A 174 33.40 4.44 19.29
N ILE A 175 34.21 4.16 20.31
CA ILE A 175 34.83 2.84 20.52
C ILE A 175 33.73 1.78 20.67
N PHE A 176 33.93 0.61 20.05
CA PHE A 176 33.01 -0.51 20.12
C PHE A 176 32.72 -0.95 21.57
N ASP A 177 31.43 -0.95 21.92
CA ASP A 177 30.88 -1.44 23.17
C ASP A 177 29.84 -2.52 22.86
N ARG A 178 30.08 -3.74 23.35
CA ARG A 178 29.22 -4.89 23.09
C ARG A 178 27.80 -4.70 23.64
N GLN A 179 27.63 -4.11 24.82
CA GLN A 179 26.32 -3.93 25.44
C GLN A 179 25.49 -2.94 24.63
N LYS A 180 26.10 -1.82 24.23
CA LYS A 180 25.44 -0.82 23.38
C LYS A 180 25.12 -1.37 21.99
N TRP A 181 26.01 -2.17 21.42
CA TRP A 181 25.81 -2.79 20.10
C TRP A 181 24.59 -3.71 20.05
N GLN A 182 24.32 -4.40 21.16
CA GLN A 182 23.21 -5.33 21.31
C GLN A 182 21.94 -4.67 21.86
N THR A 183 22.01 -3.40 22.27
CA THR A 183 20.83 -2.67 22.75
C THR A 183 19.88 -2.40 21.60
N LYS A 184 18.63 -2.85 21.75
CA LYS A 184 17.56 -2.74 20.75
C LYS A 184 16.40 -1.92 21.32
N ASN A 185 15.88 -0.97 20.56
CA ASN A 185 14.72 -0.15 20.93
C ASN A 185 13.62 -0.35 19.88
N GLY A 186 12.60 -1.16 20.19
CA GLY A 186 11.65 -1.62 19.18
C GLY A 186 12.34 -2.51 18.14
N ASP A 187 12.30 -2.10 16.88
CA ASP A 187 12.99 -2.78 15.78
C ASP A 187 14.40 -2.21 15.49
N ASP A 188 14.73 -1.04 16.04
CA ASP A 188 15.94 -0.29 15.68
C ASP A 188 17.11 -0.54 16.64
N TYR A 189 18.33 -0.38 16.12
CA TYR A 189 19.58 -0.44 16.88
C TYR A 189 20.23 0.96 17.01
N PRO A 190 19.93 1.71 18.09
CA PRO A 190 20.25 3.15 18.17
C PRO A 190 21.76 3.48 18.19
N TYR A 191 22.63 2.51 18.48
CA TYR A 191 24.06 2.75 18.67
C TYR A 191 24.97 2.16 17.58
N ARG A 192 24.46 1.25 16.73
CA ARG A 192 25.31 0.52 15.77
C ARG A 192 26.01 1.43 14.77
N SER A 193 25.30 2.44 14.25
CA SER A 193 25.85 3.41 13.29
C SER A 193 27.10 4.14 13.82
N ARG A 194 27.16 4.43 15.13
CA ARG A 194 28.30 5.15 15.75
C ARG A 194 29.54 4.29 15.97
N MET A 195 29.36 2.98 16.09
CA MET A 195 30.44 2.01 16.32
C MET A 195 30.92 1.33 15.03
N LEU A 196 30.22 1.57 13.91
CA LEU A 196 30.51 0.92 12.63
C LEU A 196 31.92 1.24 12.13
N ASP A 197 32.35 2.50 12.26
CA ASP A 197 33.67 2.94 11.84
C ASP A 197 34.79 2.24 12.63
N ASP A 198 34.62 2.06 13.94
CA ASP A 198 35.57 1.32 14.78
C ASP A 198 35.68 -0.16 14.37
N LEU A 199 34.57 -0.78 13.97
CA LEU A 199 34.54 -2.18 13.55
C LEU A 199 35.13 -2.41 12.15
N VAL A 200 34.81 -1.51 11.20
CA VAL A 200 35.11 -1.70 9.78
C VAL A 200 36.44 -1.03 9.40
N LYS A 201 36.67 0.23 9.78
CA LYS A 201 37.87 0.98 9.36
C LYS A 201 39.13 0.49 10.07
N HIS A 202 39.02 0.09 11.34
CA HIS A 202 40.15 -0.43 12.11
C HIS A 202 40.41 -1.94 11.93
N ARG A 203 39.76 -2.58 10.93
CA ARG A 203 39.92 -4.00 10.58
C ARG A 203 39.77 -4.99 11.75
N LYS A 204 39.02 -4.64 12.81
CA LYS A 204 38.82 -5.49 13.99
C LYS A 204 38.15 -6.83 13.66
N LEU A 205 37.41 -6.88 12.56
CA LEU A 205 36.67 -8.06 12.12
C LEU A 205 37.47 -8.96 11.15
N HIS A 206 38.60 -8.50 10.62
CA HIS A 206 39.36 -9.25 9.62
C HIS A 206 40.05 -10.47 10.26
N GLY A 207 39.93 -11.64 9.64
CA GLY A 207 40.56 -12.87 10.15
C GLY A 207 39.88 -13.50 11.38
N LEU A 208 38.77 -12.94 11.86
CA LEU A 208 37.98 -13.57 12.92
C LEU A 208 37.17 -14.74 12.39
N ASN A 209 37.06 -15.80 13.18
CA ASN A 209 36.15 -16.91 12.89
C ASN A 209 34.70 -16.58 13.29
N LYS A 210 33.74 -17.32 12.71
CA LYS A 210 32.31 -17.15 13.00
C LYS A 210 31.98 -17.12 14.49
N SER A 211 32.58 -17.99 15.30
CA SER A 211 32.31 -18.07 16.74
C SER A 211 32.79 -16.80 17.48
N GLN A 212 33.97 -16.29 17.14
CA GLN A 212 34.51 -15.05 17.69
C GLN A 212 33.65 -13.85 17.32
N ILE A 213 33.17 -13.79 16.07
CA ILE A 213 32.27 -12.72 15.61
C ILE A 213 30.95 -12.77 16.39
N LEU A 214 30.35 -13.95 16.54
CA LEU A 214 29.10 -14.10 17.30
C LEU A 214 29.29 -13.80 18.79
N LYS A 215 30.45 -14.12 19.37
CA LYS A 215 30.81 -13.75 20.73
C LYS A 215 30.97 -12.24 20.90
N MET A 216 31.48 -11.55 19.88
CA MET A 216 31.73 -10.11 19.90
C MET A 216 30.46 -9.29 19.59
N LEU A 217 29.80 -9.57 18.47
CA LEU A 217 28.68 -8.78 17.94
C LEU A 217 27.31 -9.33 18.36
N GLY A 218 27.21 -10.58 18.80
CA GLY A 218 25.94 -11.25 19.09
C GLY A 218 25.35 -11.93 17.85
N LYS A 219 24.05 -12.24 17.92
CA LYS A 219 23.34 -12.89 16.81
C LYS A 219 23.10 -11.88 15.68
N PRO A 220 23.39 -12.21 14.41
CA PRO A 220 23.05 -11.38 13.26
C PRO A 220 21.54 -11.35 13.01
N ASP A 221 21.09 -10.30 12.33
CA ASP A 221 19.67 -10.12 11.99
C ASP A 221 19.23 -11.08 10.88
N ARG A 222 20.15 -11.39 9.95
CA ARG A 222 19.97 -12.43 8.92
C ARG A 222 21.26 -13.21 8.71
N ILE A 223 21.12 -14.50 8.38
CA ILE A 223 22.21 -15.37 7.95
C ILE A 223 21.82 -15.97 6.61
N ASP A 224 22.74 -15.93 5.65
CA ASP A 224 22.57 -16.55 4.34
C ASP A 224 23.87 -17.27 3.96
N ASN A 225 23.90 -18.59 4.05
CA ASN A 225 25.10 -19.40 3.80
C ASN A 225 26.33 -18.90 4.61
N ASN A 226 27.28 -18.26 3.91
CA ASN A 226 28.50 -17.71 4.47
C ASN A 226 28.43 -16.21 4.77
N TYR A 227 27.27 -15.59 4.68
CA TYR A 227 27.06 -14.17 4.90
C TYR A 227 26.31 -13.93 6.21
N LEU A 228 26.84 -13.02 7.04
CA LEU A 228 26.21 -12.53 8.26
C LEU A 228 25.79 -11.08 8.04
N PHE A 229 24.51 -10.77 8.29
CA PHE A 229 23.93 -9.46 8.08
C PHE A 229 23.60 -8.81 9.42
N TYR A 230 24.15 -7.63 9.65
CA TYR A 230 23.84 -6.79 10.81
C TYR A 230 23.24 -5.48 10.34
N GLU A 231 21.99 -5.24 10.69
CA GLU A 231 21.30 -3.99 10.39
C GLU A 231 21.90 -2.87 11.25
N ILE A 232 22.35 -1.79 10.62
CA ILE A 232 23.06 -0.70 11.30
C ILE A 232 22.11 0.46 11.58
N GLU A 233 21.34 0.85 10.58
CA GLU A 233 20.46 2.01 10.64
C GLU A 233 19.32 1.82 9.67
N GLN A 234 18.11 2.17 10.10
CA GLN A 234 16.92 2.05 9.28
C GLN A 234 16.06 3.30 9.40
N GLN A 235 15.68 3.84 8.24
CA GLN A 235 14.70 4.92 8.16
C GLN A 235 13.39 4.32 7.65
N ARG A 236 12.32 4.42 8.42
CA ARG A 236 10.99 3.89 8.04
C ARG A 236 9.98 5.02 7.85
N ILE A 237 9.12 4.87 6.85
CA ILE A 237 7.88 5.64 6.73
C ILE A 237 6.72 4.68 6.95
N THR A 238 5.95 4.90 8.02
CA THR A 238 4.68 4.25 8.38
C THR A 238 4.70 2.71 8.46
N ILE A 239 4.93 2.01 7.36
CA ILE A 239 5.01 0.54 7.26
C ILE A 239 6.19 0.03 6.41
N MET A 240 6.93 0.90 5.71
CA MET A 240 7.98 0.51 4.76
C MET A 240 9.36 1.07 5.18
N PRO A 241 10.44 0.28 5.10
CA PRO A 241 11.80 0.81 5.12
C PRO A 241 12.01 1.70 3.90
N LEU A 242 12.35 2.97 4.12
CA LEU A 242 12.77 3.90 3.07
C LEU A 242 14.26 3.74 2.76
N HIS A 243 15.07 3.47 3.77
CA HIS A 243 16.51 3.30 3.66
C HIS A 243 17.00 2.35 4.76
N THR A 244 17.85 1.38 4.41
CA THR A 244 18.41 0.42 5.37
C THR A 244 19.90 0.26 5.14
N LYS A 245 20.70 0.72 6.10
CA LYS A 245 22.13 0.49 6.12
C LYS A 245 22.44 -0.85 6.80
N THR A 246 23.15 -1.74 6.12
CA THR A 246 23.49 -3.08 6.60
C THR A 246 24.98 -3.34 6.49
N MET A 247 25.59 -3.83 7.56
CA MET A 247 26.95 -4.38 7.54
C MET A 247 26.89 -5.87 7.23
N VAL A 248 27.61 -6.26 6.16
CA VAL A 248 27.68 -7.64 5.68
C VAL A 248 29.08 -8.18 5.90
N ILE A 249 29.17 -9.31 6.61
CA ILE A 249 30.41 -10.03 6.84
C ILE A 249 30.36 -11.32 6.03
N LYS A 250 31.28 -11.48 5.07
CA LYS A 250 31.44 -12.73 4.31
C LYS A 250 32.49 -13.60 4.95
N LEU A 251 32.16 -14.88 5.10
CA LEU A 251 33.05 -15.92 5.59
C LEU A 251 33.60 -16.76 4.42
N ASP A 252 34.86 -17.15 4.51
CA ASP A 252 35.48 -18.10 3.58
C ASP A 252 35.01 -19.54 3.85
N LYS A 253 35.57 -20.51 3.12
CA LYS A 253 35.24 -21.95 3.30
C LYS A 253 35.65 -22.49 4.67
N ASN A 254 36.57 -21.83 5.36
CA ASN A 254 37.07 -22.19 6.70
C ASN A 254 36.28 -21.48 7.82
N GLY A 255 35.29 -20.65 7.48
CA GLY A 255 34.50 -19.89 8.45
C GLY A 255 35.22 -18.67 9.02
N ILE A 256 36.26 -18.19 8.33
CA ILE A 256 37.05 -16.99 8.66
C ILE A 256 36.54 -15.80 7.85
N THR A 257 36.58 -14.60 8.42
CA THR A 257 36.16 -13.38 7.73
C THR A 257 37.03 -13.10 6.50
N GLU A 258 36.42 -13.20 5.32
CA GLU A 258 37.01 -12.88 4.02
C GLU A 258 36.98 -11.37 3.77
N TRP A 259 35.81 -10.75 3.96
CA TRP A 259 35.66 -9.30 3.88
C TRP A 259 34.45 -8.81 4.68
N VAL A 260 34.44 -7.51 4.96
CA VAL A 260 33.32 -6.78 5.55
C VAL A 260 32.97 -5.60 4.63
N LYS A 261 31.69 -5.48 4.26
CA LYS A 261 31.19 -4.39 3.41
C LYS A 261 29.90 -3.80 3.98
N ILE A 262 29.68 -2.53 3.70
CA ILE A 262 28.48 -1.80 4.07
C ILE A 262 27.62 -1.67 2.82
N HIS A 263 26.33 -1.97 2.95
CA HIS A 263 25.31 -1.76 1.92
C HIS A 263 24.28 -0.77 2.45
N GLU A 264 23.80 0.11 1.59
CA GLU A 264 22.78 1.14 1.85
C GLU A 264 21.69 1.05 0.78
#